data_AF-A0A357MMK9-F1
#
_entry.id   AF-A0A357MMK9-F1
#
_cell.length_a   1.000
_cell.length_b   1.000
_cell.length_c   1.000
_cell.angle_alpha   90.00
_cell.angle_beta   90.00
_cell.angle_gamma   90.00
#
_symmetry.space_group_name_H-M   'P 1'
#
loop_
_entity.id
_entity.type
_entity.pdbx_description
1 polymer ?
#
loop_
_entity_poly.entity_id
_entity_poly.type
_entity_poly.pdbx_seq_one_letter_code
_entity_poly.pdbx_strand_id
1 'polypeptide(L)'
;IFLTIGIVLGSWWAYYELGWGGIWFWDPVENASFMPWLLAAALLHSAIVVEKRESLKSWTILLAILAFGFSLIGTFIVRSGVITSVHAFANDPERGVFILMILAAFTGGALILYSLRASAMEARGVFGMVSRESALLSNNILLAVSCFVVLFGTLWPIAAEMFFDRKLSVGPPFFNQAFTPFMVALGLILPVGAMLPWKRGRVGRTLWKLRYAALLSVVLAGAVWAMQTERTLLGPIGLLLGAWVVSGAVVDLWSRTGRGGLGERLGRLTRLPRADWGKMVAHTGLGVTMFAVAGLMAWEQEDTRVARIGEPFEVGAFTLELTDVREVQGPNYISTMGFVTASRDGREIAQLRPEKRIYPVAQMPTTEASIDYRVMRDLYVVIGDPQGMDGWTMRTYIKPFANWIWAGSILMALGGALSLSDRRFRVAAGARKAPREAQGVPAE
;
A
#
# COMPACT_ATOMS: atom_id res chain seq x y z
N ILE A 1 -6.99 -3.52 7.74
CA ILE A 1 -6.11 -4.54 8.37
C ILE A 1 -5.98 -5.73 7.43
N PHE A 2 -6.98 -6.61 7.30
CA PHE A 2 -6.89 -7.78 6.42
C PHE A 2 -6.55 -7.45 4.97
N LEU A 3 -7.21 -6.45 4.37
CA LEU A 3 -6.89 -6.04 3.01
C LEU A 3 -5.46 -5.51 2.87
N THR A 4 -4.97 -4.71 3.84
CA THR A 4 -3.55 -4.28 3.87
C THR A 4 -2.61 -5.48 3.93
N ILE A 5 -2.88 -6.44 4.81
CA ILE A 5 -2.04 -7.65 4.95
C ILE A 5 -2.08 -8.49 3.68
N GLY A 6 -3.27 -8.70 3.10
CA GLY A 6 -3.44 -9.49 1.87
C GLY A 6 -2.69 -8.89 0.68
N ILE A 7 -2.80 -7.57 0.47
CA ILE A 7 -2.06 -6.86 -0.58
C ILE A 7 -0.55 -7.00 -0.38
N VAL A 8 -0.07 -6.81 0.85
CA VAL A 8 1.37 -6.88 1.17
C VAL A 8 1.92 -8.28 1.02
N LEU A 9 1.21 -9.30 1.50
CA LEU A 9 1.63 -10.68 1.34
C LEU A 9 1.63 -11.10 -0.13
N GLY A 10 0.63 -10.67 -0.91
CA GLY A 10 0.59 -10.90 -2.35
C GLY A 10 1.78 -10.24 -3.07
N SER A 11 2.05 -8.96 -2.75
CA SER A 11 3.18 -8.21 -3.30
C SER A 11 4.54 -8.80 -2.89
N TRP A 12 4.70 -9.24 -1.64
CA TRP A 12 5.91 -9.95 -1.19
C TRP A 12 6.08 -11.28 -1.93
N TRP A 13 5.02 -12.08 -2.05
CA TRP A 13 5.06 -13.34 -2.78
C TRP A 13 5.44 -13.12 -4.25
N ALA A 14 4.80 -12.17 -4.93
CA ALA A 14 5.11 -11.81 -6.32
C ALA A 14 6.55 -11.31 -6.49
N TYR A 15 7.07 -10.58 -5.50
CA TYR A 15 8.46 -10.14 -5.47
C TYR A 15 9.42 -11.33 -5.48
N TYR A 16 9.11 -12.43 -4.80
CA TYR A 16 9.95 -13.63 -4.77
C TYR A 16 9.79 -14.54 -6.01
N GLU A 17 8.57 -14.63 -6.57
CA GLU A 17 8.13 -15.74 -7.45
C GLU A 17 8.03 -15.42 -8.94
N LEU A 18 8.11 -14.14 -9.33
CA LEU A 18 7.80 -13.75 -10.70
C LEU A 18 9.02 -13.26 -11.50
N GLY A 19 10.19 -13.13 -10.87
CA GLY A 19 11.46 -12.87 -11.57
C GLY A 19 11.61 -11.50 -12.27
N TRP A 20 10.53 -10.73 -12.40
CA TRP A 20 10.48 -9.44 -13.11
C TRP A 20 11.04 -8.27 -12.28
N GLY A 21 11.44 -8.52 -11.04
CA GLY A 21 12.19 -7.56 -10.24
C GLY A 21 11.34 -6.36 -9.79
N GLY A 22 10.04 -6.50 -9.59
CA GLY A 22 9.22 -5.40 -9.05
C GLY A 22 8.47 -5.81 -7.80
N ILE A 23 8.17 -4.85 -6.93
CA ILE A 23 7.24 -5.04 -5.82
C ILE A 23 5.77 -4.81 -6.24
N TRP A 24 5.54 -4.13 -7.36
CA TRP A 24 4.21 -3.73 -7.84
C TRP A 24 4.26 -3.40 -9.34
N PHE A 25 3.50 -4.12 -10.17
CA PHE A 25 3.54 -3.99 -11.64
C PHE A 25 2.43 -3.12 -12.20
N TRP A 26 1.45 -2.75 -11.37
CA TRP A 26 0.19 -2.18 -11.83
C TRP A 26 -0.58 -3.13 -12.76
N ASP A 27 -0.45 -4.44 -12.53
CA ASP A 27 -1.23 -5.41 -13.29
C ASP A 27 -2.71 -5.38 -12.86
N PRO A 28 -3.64 -5.90 -13.68
CA PRO A 28 -5.07 -5.87 -13.37
C PRO A 28 -5.45 -6.52 -12.03
N VAL A 29 -4.75 -7.56 -11.59
CA VAL A 29 -5.03 -8.26 -10.32
C VAL A 29 -4.56 -7.44 -9.12
N GLU A 30 -3.35 -6.88 -9.17
CA GLU A 30 -2.86 -5.91 -8.20
C GLU A 30 -3.82 -4.70 -8.10
N ASN A 31 -4.18 -4.10 -9.23
CA ASN A 31 -5.07 -2.94 -9.30
C ASN A 31 -6.46 -3.26 -8.71
N ALA A 32 -7.01 -4.44 -9.05
CA ALA A 32 -8.27 -4.93 -8.51
C ALA A 32 -8.29 -5.02 -6.98
N SER A 33 -7.16 -5.41 -6.37
CA SER A 33 -7.04 -5.45 -4.91
C SER A 33 -6.86 -4.07 -4.27
N PHE A 34 -6.23 -3.13 -4.99
CA PHE A 34 -5.86 -1.81 -4.46
C PHE A 34 -7.01 -0.80 -4.48
N MET A 35 -7.87 -0.83 -5.50
CA MET A 35 -9.04 0.06 -5.60
C MET A 35 -9.97 0.02 -4.37
N PRO A 36 -10.45 -1.15 -3.89
CA PRO A 36 -11.28 -1.20 -2.68
C PRO A 36 -10.51 -0.75 -1.43
N TRP A 37 -9.18 -0.87 -1.39
CA TRP A 37 -8.37 -0.37 -0.27
C TRP A 37 -8.40 1.15 -0.18
N LEU A 38 -8.29 1.86 -1.31
CA LEU A 38 -8.38 3.33 -1.37
C LEU A 38 -9.75 3.82 -0.90
N LEU A 39 -10.82 3.20 -1.38
CA LEU A 39 -12.19 3.55 -0.98
C LEU A 39 -12.50 3.18 0.47
N ALA A 40 -12.00 2.04 0.96
CA ALA A 40 -12.14 1.64 2.36
C ALA A 40 -11.37 2.57 3.31
N ALA A 41 -10.20 3.06 2.90
CA ALA A 41 -9.46 4.07 3.65
C ALA A 41 -10.24 5.39 3.72
N ALA A 42 -10.82 5.85 2.60
CA ALA A 42 -11.69 7.02 2.58
C ALA A 42 -12.93 6.81 3.46
N LEU A 43 -13.54 5.63 3.41
CA LEU A 43 -14.70 5.25 4.21
C LEU A 43 -14.39 5.35 5.71
N LEU A 44 -13.26 4.80 6.15
CA LEU A 44 -12.85 4.83 7.55
C LEU A 44 -12.70 6.28 8.06
N HIS A 45 -12.10 7.15 7.26
CA HIS A 45 -11.96 8.57 7.60
C HIS A 45 -13.30 9.30 7.60
N SER A 46 -14.18 9.00 6.63
CA SER A 46 -15.53 9.55 6.56
C SER A 46 -16.40 9.14 7.75
N ALA A 47 -16.30 7.89 8.18
CA ALA A 47 -17.07 7.37 9.32
C ALA A 47 -16.76 8.12 10.62
N ILE A 48 -15.50 8.52 10.83
CA ILE A 48 -15.11 9.35 11.98
C ILE A 48 -15.79 10.72 11.94
N VAL A 49 -15.96 11.31 10.74
CA VAL A 49 -16.67 12.59 10.59
C VAL A 49 -18.14 12.42 10.94
N VAL A 50 -18.79 11.35 10.46
CA VAL A 50 -20.19 11.06 10.81
C VAL A 50 -20.32 10.87 12.32
N GLU A 51 -19.52 10.00 12.94
CA GLU A 51 -19.58 9.70 14.37
C GLU A 51 -19.39 10.95 15.25
N LYS A 52 -18.50 11.87 14.85
CA LYS A 52 -18.22 13.06 15.65
C LYS A 52 -19.18 14.20 15.36
N ARG A 53 -19.63 14.36 14.11
CA ARG A 53 -20.21 15.63 13.61
C ARG A 53 -21.54 15.48 12.90
N GLU A 54 -22.04 14.26 12.70
CA GLU A 54 -23.30 13.99 11.98
C GLU A 54 -23.34 14.62 10.57
N SER A 55 -22.17 14.83 9.95
CA SER A 55 -22.00 15.33 8.58
C SER A 55 -21.41 14.25 7.68
N LEU A 56 -21.54 14.40 6.35
CA LEU A 56 -21.04 13.45 5.35
C LEU A 56 -21.69 12.05 5.41
N LYS A 57 -22.92 11.92 5.94
CA LYS A 57 -23.66 10.65 5.99
C LYS A 57 -23.82 10.04 4.60
N SER A 58 -24.33 10.82 3.66
CA SER A 58 -24.52 10.39 2.26
C SER A 58 -23.21 9.93 1.62
N TRP A 59 -22.15 10.73 1.75
CA TRP A 59 -20.82 10.37 1.26
C TRP A 59 -20.28 9.07 1.87
N THR A 60 -20.47 8.87 3.17
CA THR A 60 -20.00 7.67 3.88
C THR A 60 -20.72 6.42 3.39
N ILE A 61 -22.03 6.49 3.19
CA ILE A 61 -22.81 5.35 2.65
C ILE A 61 -22.39 5.05 1.21
N LEU A 62 -22.21 6.08 0.38
CA LEU A 62 -21.72 5.90 -0.99
C LEU A 62 -20.35 5.22 -1.01
N LEU A 63 -19.40 5.67 -0.18
CA LEU A 63 -18.08 5.03 -0.06
C LEU A 63 -18.17 3.57 0.40
N ALA A 64 -19.13 3.23 1.26
CA ALA A 64 -19.35 1.84 1.69
C ALA A 64 -19.85 0.96 0.54
N ILE A 65 -20.81 1.46 -0.24
CA ILE A 65 -21.33 0.77 -1.43
C ILE A 65 -20.20 0.59 -2.45
N LEU A 66 -19.42 1.63 -2.72
CA LEU A 66 -18.32 1.57 -3.67
C LEU A 66 -17.19 0.65 -3.17
N ALA A 67 -16.75 0.74 -1.91
CA ALA A 67 -15.69 -0.14 -1.40
C ALA A 67 -16.07 -1.63 -1.52
N PHE A 68 -17.32 -1.97 -1.21
CA PHE A 68 -17.83 -3.33 -1.42
C PHE A 68 -17.95 -3.68 -2.90
N GLY A 69 -18.55 -2.80 -3.71
CA GLY A 69 -18.72 -3.00 -5.15
C GLY A 69 -17.38 -3.21 -5.87
N PHE A 70 -16.35 -2.44 -5.52
CA PHE A 70 -15.01 -2.61 -6.09
C PHE A 70 -14.33 -3.91 -5.67
N SER A 71 -14.67 -4.49 -4.51
CA SER A 71 -14.20 -5.84 -4.17
C SER A 71 -14.82 -6.92 -5.07
N LEU A 72 -16.10 -6.75 -5.45
CA LEU A 72 -16.78 -7.63 -6.41
C LEU A 72 -16.27 -7.41 -7.85
N ILE A 73 -16.03 -6.15 -8.25
CA ILE A 73 -15.40 -5.81 -9.54
C ILE A 73 -14.02 -6.48 -9.61
N GLY A 74 -13.23 -6.41 -8.54
CA GLY A 74 -11.94 -7.08 -8.51
C GLY A 74 -12.05 -8.58 -8.74
N THR A 75 -13.00 -9.24 -8.08
CA THR A 75 -13.28 -10.67 -8.28
C THR A 75 -13.67 -10.96 -9.73
N PHE A 76 -14.48 -10.09 -10.36
CA PHE A 76 -14.84 -10.21 -11.77
C PHE A 76 -13.62 -10.06 -12.68
N ILE A 77 -12.79 -9.04 -12.49
CA ILE A 77 -11.58 -8.80 -13.30
C ILE A 77 -10.64 -10.01 -13.26
N VAL A 78 -10.43 -10.58 -12.06
CA VAL A 78 -9.49 -11.69 -11.88
C VAL A 78 -10.02 -13.02 -12.43
N ARG A 79 -11.34 -13.26 -12.43
CA ARG A 79 -11.91 -14.60 -12.75
C ARG A 79 -12.57 -14.72 -14.11
N SER A 80 -13.01 -13.60 -14.69
CA SER A 80 -13.76 -13.60 -15.95
C SER A 80 -12.91 -13.89 -17.19
N GLY A 81 -11.59 -13.71 -17.11
CA GLY A 81 -10.69 -13.79 -18.27
C GLY A 81 -10.82 -12.61 -19.25
N VAL A 82 -11.57 -11.56 -18.89
CA VAL A 82 -11.78 -10.38 -19.75
C VAL A 82 -10.51 -9.55 -19.91
N ILE A 83 -9.61 -9.57 -18.92
CA ILE A 83 -8.31 -8.89 -18.99
C ILE A 83 -7.21 -9.92 -18.75
N THR A 84 -6.15 -9.85 -19.55
CA THR A 84 -4.94 -10.66 -19.35
C THR A 84 -4.15 -10.15 -18.15
N SER A 85 -3.73 -11.07 -17.26
CA SER A 85 -2.89 -10.76 -16.11
C SER A 85 -1.92 -11.91 -15.85
N VAL A 86 -0.72 -11.57 -15.40
CA VAL A 86 0.31 -12.52 -14.97
C VAL A 86 -0.05 -13.24 -13.67
N HIS A 87 -0.96 -12.66 -12.87
CA HIS A 87 -1.43 -13.20 -11.61
C HIS A 87 -2.78 -13.94 -11.74
N ALA A 88 -3.34 -14.02 -12.96
CA ALA A 88 -4.60 -14.71 -13.18
C ALA A 88 -4.37 -16.22 -13.36
N PHE A 89 -4.84 -17.00 -12.38
CA PHE A 89 -4.84 -18.46 -12.41
C PHE A 89 -6.28 -18.97 -12.47
N ALA A 90 -6.56 -19.94 -13.36
CA ALA A 90 -7.87 -20.56 -13.56
C ALA A 90 -8.99 -19.55 -13.93
N ASN A 91 -8.96 -19.09 -15.19
CA ASN A 91 -10.02 -18.26 -15.79
C ASN A 91 -11.19 -19.14 -16.22
N ASP A 92 -12.40 -18.72 -15.88
CA ASP A 92 -13.64 -19.43 -16.22
C ASP A 92 -14.72 -18.40 -16.61
N PRO A 93 -14.96 -18.18 -17.91
CA PRO A 93 -15.93 -17.19 -18.39
C PRO A 93 -17.35 -17.41 -17.85
N GLU A 94 -17.76 -18.67 -17.63
CA GLU A 94 -19.09 -18.99 -17.09
C GLU A 94 -19.25 -18.47 -15.65
N ARG A 95 -18.22 -18.65 -14.82
CA ARG A 95 -18.18 -18.04 -13.47
C ARG A 95 -18.18 -16.52 -13.54
N GLY A 96 -17.52 -15.95 -14.55
CA GLY A 96 -17.53 -14.50 -14.81
C GLY A 96 -18.93 -13.92 -14.93
N VAL A 97 -19.83 -14.61 -15.65
CA VAL A 97 -21.23 -14.19 -15.80
C VAL A 97 -21.98 -14.20 -14.46
N PHE A 98 -21.77 -15.24 -13.63
CA PHE A 98 -22.39 -15.32 -12.31
C PHE A 98 -21.91 -14.19 -11.38
N ILE A 99 -20.60 -13.89 -11.39
CA ILE A 99 -20.05 -12.76 -10.62
C ILE A 99 -20.61 -11.43 -11.12
N LEU A 100 -20.79 -11.25 -12.44
CA LEU A 100 -21.40 -10.05 -13.01
C LEU A 100 -22.86 -9.87 -12.55
N MET A 101 -23.65 -10.94 -12.48
CA MET A 101 -25.01 -10.90 -11.95
C MET A 101 -25.03 -10.51 -10.46
N ILE A 102 -24.12 -11.09 -9.65
CA ILE A 102 -23.95 -10.71 -8.24
C ILE A 102 -23.58 -9.22 -8.13
N LEU A 103 -22.62 -8.77 -8.94
CA LEU A 103 -22.18 -7.38 -8.96
C LEU A 103 -23.34 -6.44 -9.27
N ALA A 104 -24.12 -6.73 -10.32
CA ALA A 104 -25.29 -5.96 -10.72
C ALA A 104 -26.35 -5.93 -9.62
N ALA A 105 -26.66 -7.07 -9.00
CA ALA A 105 -27.66 -7.17 -7.94
C ALA A 105 -27.25 -6.40 -6.69
N PHE A 106 -26.05 -6.64 -6.15
CA PHE A 106 -25.62 -6.02 -4.90
C PHE A 106 -25.20 -4.57 -5.06
N THR A 107 -24.40 -4.24 -6.09
CA THR A 107 -23.91 -2.87 -6.28
C THR A 107 -25.01 -1.99 -6.90
N GLY A 108 -25.64 -2.47 -7.97
CA GLY A 108 -26.74 -1.75 -8.62
C GLY A 108 -27.93 -1.59 -7.68
N GLY A 109 -28.34 -2.65 -6.99
CA GLY A 109 -29.40 -2.60 -5.97
C GLY A 109 -29.09 -1.63 -4.83
N ALA A 110 -27.86 -1.65 -4.30
CA ALA A 110 -27.46 -0.71 -3.26
C ALA A 110 -27.43 0.76 -3.74
N LEU A 111 -26.99 1.03 -4.98
CA LEU A 111 -27.02 2.37 -5.57
C LEU A 111 -28.44 2.87 -5.82
N ILE A 112 -29.36 1.99 -6.24
CA ILE A 112 -30.79 2.30 -6.38
C ILE A 112 -31.39 2.62 -5.00
N LEU A 113 -31.13 1.80 -3.98
CA LEU A 113 -31.61 2.08 -2.62
C LEU A 113 -31.03 3.39 -2.06
N TYR A 114 -29.76 3.66 -2.34
CA TYR A 114 -29.09 4.91 -1.98
C TYR A 114 -29.79 6.12 -2.62
N SER A 115 -30.12 6.08 -3.92
CA SER A 115 -30.80 7.18 -4.59
C SER A 115 -32.23 7.37 -4.08
N LEU A 116 -32.98 6.28 -3.87
CA LEU A 116 -34.34 6.32 -3.32
C LEU A 116 -34.40 6.85 -1.88
N ARG A 117 -33.31 6.71 -1.11
CA ARG A 117 -33.22 7.16 0.29
C ARG A 117 -32.43 8.45 0.47
N ALA A 118 -32.07 9.15 -0.61
CA ALA A 118 -31.21 10.33 -0.54
C ALA A 118 -31.74 11.43 0.40
N SER A 119 -33.06 11.67 0.41
CA SER A 119 -33.71 12.67 1.27
C SER A 119 -33.63 12.35 2.77
N ALA A 120 -33.52 11.08 3.15
CA ALA A 120 -33.36 10.68 4.55
C ALA A 120 -31.93 10.95 5.08
N MET A 121 -30.98 11.28 4.19
CA MET A 121 -29.55 11.34 4.46
C MET A 121 -28.99 12.78 4.43
N GLU A 122 -29.86 13.78 4.57
CA GLU A 122 -29.49 15.19 4.59
C GLU A 122 -28.44 15.51 5.67
N ALA A 123 -27.45 16.31 5.27
CA ALA A 123 -26.38 16.74 6.15
C ALA A 123 -26.90 17.80 7.13
N ARG A 124 -26.78 17.53 8.44
CA ARG A 124 -27.18 18.50 9.49
C ARG A 124 -26.05 19.41 9.95
N GLY A 125 -24.79 19.10 9.60
CA GLY A 125 -23.61 19.79 10.10
C GLY A 125 -23.00 20.75 9.09
N VAL A 126 -22.82 22.03 9.49
CA VAL A 126 -22.04 23.03 8.75
C VAL A 126 -20.62 23.13 9.34
N PHE A 127 -19.61 23.22 8.48
CA PHE A 127 -18.21 23.41 8.86
C PHE A 127 -17.53 24.41 7.93
N GLY A 128 -16.51 25.12 8.43
CA GLY A 128 -15.79 26.11 7.64
C GLY A 128 -14.78 25.49 6.67
N MET A 129 -14.42 26.22 5.62
CA MET A 129 -13.45 25.80 4.59
C MET A 129 -12.12 25.31 5.19
N VAL A 130 -11.64 25.94 6.26
CA VAL A 130 -10.49 25.49 7.03
C VAL A 130 -10.98 24.80 8.30
N SER A 131 -11.05 23.47 8.27
CA SER A 131 -11.47 22.64 9.40
C SER A 131 -10.94 21.21 9.24
N ARG A 132 -11.02 20.40 10.31
CA ARG A 132 -10.71 18.97 10.23
C ARG A 132 -11.64 18.24 9.26
N GLU A 133 -12.92 18.63 9.23
CA GLU A 133 -13.91 18.09 8.31
C GLU A 133 -13.51 18.33 6.85
N SER A 134 -13.11 19.55 6.50
CA SER A 134 -12.66 19.87 5.15
C SER A 134 -11.41 19.07 4.77
N ALA A 135 -10.45 18.93 5.68
CA ALA A 135 -9.25 18.15 5.41
C ALA A 135 -9.54 16.65 5.21
N LEU A 136 -10.47 16.07 6.00
CA LEU A 136 -10.92 14.70 5.82
C LEU A 136 -11.73 14.52 4.53
N LEU A 137 -12.53 15.51 4.14
CA LEU A 137 -13.22 15.53 2.85
C LEU A 137 -12.22 15.58 1.69
N SER A 138 -11.22 16.47 1.74
CA SER A 138 -10.14 16.52 0.74
C SER A 138 -9.40 15.20 0.63
N ASN A 139 -9.07 14.56 1.77
CA ASN A 139 -8.49 13.22 1.81
C ASN A 139 -9.38 12.20 1.06
N ASN A 140 -10.68 12.20 1.35
CA ASN A 140 -11.60 11.24 0.75
C ASN A 140 -11.75 11.45 -0.77
N ILE A 141 -11.78 12.71 -1.21
CA ILE A 141 -11.82 13.05 -2.64
C ILE A 141 -10.52 12.59 -3.32
N LEU A 142 -9.35 12.87 -2.73
CA LEU A 142 -8.07 12.44 -3.30
C LEU A 142 -7.97 10.92 -3.42
N LEU A 143 -8.41 10.18 -2.40
CA LEU A 143 -8.45 8.71 -2.43
C LEU A 143 -9.45 8.18 -3.47
N ALA A 144 -10.63 8.78 -3.58
CA ALA A 144 -11.63 8.39 -4.57
C ALA A 144 -11.16 8.68 -6.01
N VAL A 145 -10.53 9.83 -6.26
CA VAL A 145 -9.94 10.17 -7.55
C VAL A 145 -8.78 9.24 -7.88
N SER A 146 -7.93 8.91 -6.90
CA SER A 146 -6.85 7.94 -7.08
C SER A 146 -7.39 6.56 -7.47
N CYS A 147 -8.49 6.12 -6.83
CA CYS A 147 -9.18 4.89 -7.21
C CYS A 147 -9.73 4.96 -8.63
N PHE A 148 -10.31 6.10 -9.02
CA PHE A 148 -10.83 6.30 -10.37
C PHE A 148 -9.73 6.27 -11.44
N VAL A 149 -8.56 6.85 -11.18
CA VAL A 149 -7.39 6.77 -12.06
C VAL A 149 -6.96 5.31 -12.27
N VAL A 150 -6.89 4.53 -11.19
CA VAL A 150 -6.54 3.10 -11.27
C VAL A 150 -7.59 2.32 -12.06
N LEU A 151 -8.88 2.56 -11.80
CA LEU A 151 -9.98 1.95 -12.54
C LEU A 151 -9.90 2.28 -14.03
N PHE A 152 -9.72 3.56 -14.37
CA PHE A 152 -9.65 4.03 -15.74
C PHE A 152 -8.50 3.37 -16.48
N GLY A 153 -7.29 3.39 -15.92
CA GLY A 153 -6.14 2.73 -16.54
C GLY A 153 -6.32 1.22 -16.71
N THR A 154 -6.97 0.56 -15.75
CA THR A 154 -7.23 -0.89 -15.80
C THR A 154 -8.26 -1.27 -16.86
N LEU A 155 -9.33 -0.47 -17.02
CA LEU A 155 -10.40 -0.77 -17.99
C LEU A 155 -10.13 -0.19 -19.39
N TRP A 156 -9.16 0.71 -19.53
CA TRP A 156 -8.87 1.36 -20.82
C TRP A 156 -8.52 0.38 -21.95
N PRO A 157 -7.71 -0.68 -21.74
CA PRO A 157 -7.49 -1.71 -22.76
C PRO A 157 -8.79 -2.31 -23.33
N ILE A 158 -9.76 -2.63 -22.46
CA ILE A 158 -11.05 -3.18 -22.88
C ILE A 158 -11.82 -2.16 -23.73
N ALA A 159 -11.88 -0.91 -23.26
CA ALA A 159 -12.56 0.15 -24.00
C ALA A 159 -11.88 0.40 -25.36
N ALA A 160 -10.54 0.37 -25.41
CA ALA A 160 -9.77 0.54 -26.63
C ALA A 160 -10.04 -0.56 -27.66
N GLU A 161 -10.12 -1.80 -27.20
CA GLU A 161 -10.45 -2.96 -28.05
C GLU A 161 -11.90 -2.88 -28.53
N MET A 162 -12.86 -2.63 -27.64
CA MET A 162 -14.29 -2.61 -27.99
C MET A 162 -14.69 -1.47 -28.94
N PHE A 163 -14.13 -0.26 -28.75
CA PHE A 163 -14.57 0.93 -29.50
C PHE A 163 -13.65 1.32 -30.65
N PHE A 164 -12.37 0.92 -30.60
CA PHE A 164 -11.37 1.32 -31.59
C PHE A 164 -10.65 0.14 -32.24
N ASP A 165 -10.99 -1.10 -31.90
CA ASP A 165 -10.34 -2.33 -32.39
C ASP A 165 -8.81 -2.30 -32.20
N ARG A 166 -8.36 -1.70 -31.08
CA ARG A 166 -6.94 -1.55 -30.73
C ARG A 166 -6.59 -2.32 -29.49
N LYS A 167 -5.71 -3.31 -29.63
CA LYS A 167 -5.09 -4.01 -28.50
C LYS A 167 -3.97 -3.15 -27.91
N LEU A 168 -4.18 -2.67 -26.69
CA LEU A 168 -3.23 -1.84 -25.94
C LEU A 168 -3.00 -2.47 -24.57
N SER A 169 -1.83 -2.21 -23.98
CA SER A 169 -1.56 -2.50 -22.58
C SER A 169 -1.22 -1.20 -21.86
N VAL A 170 -1.77 -1.03 -20.66
CA VAL A 170 -1.48 0.12 -19.79
C VAL A 170 -0.64 -0.39 -18.63
N GLY A 171 0.63 -0.01 -18.60
CA GLY A 171 1.60 -0.45 -17.59
C GLY A 171 2.05 0.66 -16.64
N PRO A 172 3.11 0.41 -15.85
CA PRO A 172 3.64 1.33 -14.85
C PRO A 172 3.82 2.79 -15.27
N PRO A 173 4.26 3.14 -16.50
CA PRO A 173 4.45 4.54 -16.88
C PRO A 173 3.20 5.41 -16.73
N PHE A 174 2.02 4.91 -17.11
CA PHE A 174 0.76 5.64 -16.97
C PHE A 174 0.40 5.83 -15.49
N PHE A 175 0.37 4.73 -14.72
CA PHE A 175 -0.06 4.77 -13.33
C PHE A 175 0.89 5.59 -12.47
N ASN A 176 2.21 5.42 -12.63
CA ASN A 176 3.19 6.18 -11.86
C ASN A 176 3.06 7.69 -12.11
N GLN A 177 2.71 8.13 -13.32
CA GLN A 177 2.50 9.55 -13.61
C GLN A 177 1.14 10.05 -13.12
N ALA A 178 0.06 9.29 -13.35
CA ALA A 178 -1.30 9.73 -13.06
C ALA A 178 -1.66 9.62 -11.57
N PHE A 179 -1.17 8.60 -10.86
CA PHE A 179 -1.50 8.33 -9.46
C PHE A 179 -0.68 9.18 -8.48
N THR A 180 0.62 9.34 -8.75
CA THR A 180 1.58 9.98 -7.83
C THR A 180 1.17 11.38 -7.35
N PRO A 181 0.68 12.32 -8.20
CA PRO A 181 0.31 13.66 -7.77
C PRO A 181 -0.73 13.68 -6.64
N PHE A 182 -1.70 12.75 -6.67
CA PHE A 182 -2.74 12.65 -5.65
C PHE A 182 -2.18 12.15 -4.32
N MET A 183 -1.25 11.19 -4.35
CA MET A 183 -0.59 10.68 -3.15
C MET A 183 0.37 11.71 -2.54
N VAL A 184 1.06 12.49 -3.36
CA VAL A 184 1.87 13.64 -2.90
C VAL A 184 0.99 14.66 -2.20
N ALA A 185 -0.14 15.06 -2.82
CA ALA A 185 -1.08 15.99 -2.21
C ALA A 185 -1.65 15.45 -0.88
N LEU A 186 -1.99 14.16 -0.83
CA LEU A 186 -2.48 13.51 0.39
C LEU A 186 -1.42 13.55 1.50
N GLY A 187 -0.17 13.17 1.19
CA GLY A 187 0.94 13.22 2.15
C GLY A 187 1.21 14.62 2.70
N LEU A 188 1.14 15.66 1.85
CA LEU A 188 1.31 17.05 2.28
C LEU A 188 0.20 17.51 3.22
N ILE A 189 -1.07 17.21 2.89
CA ILE A 189 -2.23 17.65 3.67
C ILE A 189 -2.34 16.90 5.00
N LEU A 190 -1.93 15.63 5.05
CA LEU A 190 -2.22 14.70 6.16
C LEU A 190 -1.82 15.24 7.55
N PRO A 191 -0.57 15.65 7.83
CA PRO A 191 -0.21 16.17 9.17
C PRO A 191 -1.01 17.42 9.55
N VAL A 192 -1.23 18.33 8.60
CA VAL A 192 -2.00 19.56 8.84
C VAL A 192 -3.46 19.22 9.14
N GLY A 193 -4.08 18.39 8.31
CA GLY A 193 -5.47 17.95 8.44
C GLY A 193 -5.73 17.21 9.75
N ALA A 194 -4.82 16.31 10.12
CA ALA A 194 -4.87 15.54 11.36
C ALA A 194 -4.90 16.43 12.62
N MET A 195 -4.23 17.59 12.58
CA MET A 195 -4.08 18.52 13.70
C MET A 195 -5.04 19.72 13.66
N LEU A 196 -5.74 19.97 12.55
CA LEU A 196 -6.76 21.01 12.48
C LEU A 196 -7.88 20.72 13.50
N PRO A 197 -8.45 21.74 14.15
CA PRO A 197 -9.63 21.57 15.00
C PRO A 197 -10.89 21.36 14.16
N TRP A 198 -11.89 20.75 14.79
CA TRP A 198 -13.23 20.61 14.24
C TRP A 198 -13.93 21.98 14.08
N LYS A 199 -14.93 22.09 13.18
CA LYS A 199 -15.72 23.30 12.83
C LYS A 199 -14.95 24.39 12.13
N ARG A 200 -13.90 24.92 12.77
CA ARG A 200 -13.15 26.08 12.29
C ARG A 200 -11.73 26.08 12.85
N GLY A 201 -10.75 26.10 11.95
CA GLY A 201 -9.34 26.19 12.24
C GLY A 201 -8.66 27.38 11.60
N ARG A 202 -7.36 27.52 11.88
CA ARG A 202 -6.46 28.46 11.21
C ARG A 202 -5.20 27.71 10.82
N VAL A 203 -4.93 27.58 9.52
CA VAL A 203 -3.78 26.80 9.00
C VAL A 203 -2.46 27.26 9.63
N GLY A 204 -2.22 28.57 9.72
CA GLY A 204 -0.99 29.12 10.29
C GLY A 204 -0.71 28.68 11.74
N ARG A 205 -1.73 28.50 12.59
CA ARG A 205 -1.55 27.99 13.96
C ARG A 205 -1.14 26.52 13.98
N THR A 206 -1.66 25.73 13.05
CA THR A 206 -1.30 24.31 12.90
C THR A 206 0.11 24.17 12.34
N LEU A 207 0.44 24.92 11.29
CA LEU A 207 1.79 24.96 10.71
C LEU A 207 2.84 25.41 11.74
N TRP A 208 2.51 26.36 12.61
CA TRP A 208 3.41 26.76 13.69
C TRP A 208 3.77 25.62 14.65
N LYS A 209 2.83 24.71 14.93
CA LYS A 209 3.09 23.51 15.73
C LYS A 209 3.94 22.49 14.97
N LEU A 210 3.78 22.43 13.65
CA LEU A 210 4.49 21.52 12.75
C LEU A 210 5.82 22.09 12.24
N ARG A 211 6.23 23.31 12.61
CA ARG A 211 7.39 23.97 11.99
C ARG A 211 8.70 23.19 12.08
N TYR A 212 8.93 22.48 13.19
CA TYR A 212 10.13 21.66 13.36
C TYR A 212 10.06 20.36 12.56
N ALA A 213 8.85 19.80 12.40
CA ALA A 213 8.62 18.68 11.48
C ALA A 213 8.87 19.12 10.03
N ALA A 214 8.34 20.28 9.62
CA ALA A 214 8.58 20.85 8.28
C ALA A 214 10.06 21.14 8.03
N LEU A 215 10.74 21.78 8.99
CA LEU A 215 12.17 22.06 8.89
C LEU A 215 12.97 20.76 8.76
N LEU A 216 12.69 19.75 9.60
CA LEU A 216 13.36 18.46 9.52
C LEU A 216 13.16 17.82 8.14
N SER A 217 11.94 17.79 7.61
CA SER A 217 11.65 17.24 6.29
C SER A 217 12.40 17.94 5.17
N VAL A 218 12.48 19.27 5.21
CA VAL A 218 13.20 20.06 4.20
C VAL A 218 14.71 19.85 4.33
N VAL A 219 15.26 19.81 5.55
CA VAL A 219 16.69 19.56 5.78
C VAL A 219 17.09 18.17 5.30
N LEU A 220 16.30 17.14 5.61
CA LEU A 220 16.56 15.77 5.15
C LEU A 220 16.50 15.65 3.62
N ALA A 221 15.51 16.29 2.99
CA ALA A 221 15.40 16.33 1.54
C ALA A 221 16.58 17.07 0.89
N GLY A 222 16.98 18.21 1.46
CA GLY A 222 18.14 18.99 1.01
C GLY A 222 19.47 18.25 1.19
N ALA A 223 19.64 17.53 2.30
CA ALA A 223 20.82 16.71 2.54
C ALA A 223 20.94 15.58 1.51
N VAL A 224 19.83 14.87 1.24
CA VAL A 224 19.81 13.82 0.22
C VAL A 224 20.04 14.39 -1.17
N TRP A 225 19.43 15.53 -1.50
CA TRP A 225 19.68 16.23 -2.77
C TRP A 225 21.17 16.58 -2.95
N ALA A 226 21.83 17.03 -1.88
CA ALA A 226 23.25 17.38 -1.92
C ALA A 226 24.18 16.15 -2.02
N MET A 227 23.76 14.99 -1.51
CA MET A 227 24.54 13.75 -1.52
C MET A 227 24.35 12.92 -2.80
N GLN A 228 23.17 12.97 -3.41
CA GLN A 228 22.89 12.21 -4.63
C GLN A 228 23.46 12.92 -5.87
N THR A 229 24.12 12.17 -6.75
CA THR A 229 24.63 12.69 -8.04
C THR A 229 23.82 12.07 -9.17
N GLU A 230 23.40 12.88 -10.15
CA GLU A 230 22.67 12.42 -11.37
C GLU A 230 21.34 11.67 -11.10
N ARG A 231 20.69 11.93 -9.96
CA ARG A 231 19.40 11.31 -9.60
C ARG A 231 18.23 12.30 -9.67
N THR A 232 17.04 11.76 -9.87
CA THR A 232 15.80 12.53 -10.00
C THR A 232 15.38 13.19 -8.66
N LEU A 233 14.48 14.17 -8.73
CA LEU A 233 13.84 14.78 -7.55
C LEU A 233 12.95 13.82 -6.76
N LEU A 234 12.65 12.64 -7.30
CA LEU A 234 11.71 11.68 -6.73
C LEU A 234 12.18 11.19 -5.35
N GLY A 235 13.46 10.87 -5.20
CA GLY A 235 14.06 10.44 -3.92
C GLY A 235 13.94 11.51 -2.82
N PRO A 236 14.45 12.74 -3.05
CA PRO A 236 14.30 13.85 -2.10
C PRO A 236 12.84 14.18 -1.75
N ILE A 237 11.93 14.19 -2.72
CA ILE A 237 10.50 14.42 -2.49
C ILE A 237 9.90 13.28 -1.63
N GLY A 238 10.26 12.03 -1.94
CA GLY A 238 9.86 10.86 -1.16
C GLY A 238 10.29 10.96 0.30
N LEU A 239 11.54 11.34 0.54
CA LEU A 239 12.07 11.54 1.89
C LEU A 239 11.40 12.71 2.60
N LEU A 240 11.17 13.82 1.90
CA LEU A 240 10.44 14.97 2.42
C LEU A 240 9.07 14.53 2.93
N LEU A 241 8.30 13.83 2.09
CA LEU A 241 6.95 13.37 2.40
C LEU A 241 6.95 12.33 3.53
N GLY A 242 7.84 11.34 3.47
CA GLY A 242 7.95 10.33 4.52
C GLY A 242 8.30 10.94 5.88
N ALA A 243 9.34 11.78 5.92
CA ALA A 243 9.71 12.51 7.13
C ALA A 243 8.59 13.43 7.62
N TRP A 244 7.88 14.11 6.70
CA TRP A 244 6.77 15.02 7.02
C TRP A 244 5.60 14.28 7.67
N VAL A 245 5.19 13.15 7.10
CA VAL A 245 4.10 12.33 7.62
C VAL A 245 4.48 11.69 8.95
N VAL A 246 5.67 11.09 9.06
CA VAL A 246 6.15 10.43 10.29
C VAL A 246 6.30 11.45 11.44
N SER A 247 7.06 12.52 11.23
CA SER A 247 7.27 13.54 12.26
C SER A 247 5.96 14.28 12.58
N GLY A 248 5.10 14.50 11.58
CA GLY A 248 3.76 15.05 11.78
C GLY A 248 2.87 14.18 12.67
N ALA A 249 2.88 12.86 12.47
CA ALA A 249 2.16 11.92 13.32
C ALA A 249 2.68 11.92 14.77
N VAL A 250 4.01 12.02 14.95
CA VAL A 250 4.64 12.17 16.27
C VAL A 250 4.23 13.49 16.93
N VAL A 251 4.24 14.60 16.19
CA VAL A 251 3.81 15.91 16.70
C VAL A 251 2.32 15.92 17.06
N ASP A 252 1.45 15.28 16.27
CA ASP A 252 0.01 15.12 16.62
C ASP A 252 -0.14 14.40 17.96
N LEU A 253 0.53 13.26 18.14
CA LEU A 253 0.50 12.48 19.38
C LEU A 253 1.05 13.30 20.57
N TRP A 254 2.21 13.92 20.38
CA TRP A 254 2.85 14.75 21.40
C TRP A 254 1.98 15.94 21.81
N SER A 255 1.24 16.54 20.88
CA SER A 255 0.35 17.67 21.16
C SER A 255 -0.80 17.33 22.11
N ARG A 256 -1.17 16.03 22.20
CA ARG A 256 -2.24 15.53 23.08
C ARG A 256 -1.82 15.40 24.55
N THR A 257 -0.51 15.43 24.82
CA THR A 257 0.01 15.42 26.19
C THR A 257 -0.23 16.74 26.94
N GLY A 258 -0.71 17.79 26.27
CA GLY A 258 -0.99 19.09 26.85
C GLY A 258 0.27 19.91 27.14
N ARG A 259 0.19 20.78 28.14
CA ARG A 259 1.31 21.62 28.64
C ARG A 259 1.85 21.06 29.95
N GLY A 260 3.12 21.32 30.27
CA GLY A 260 3.77 20.86 31.49
C GLY A 260 5.25 20.54 31.27
N GLY A 261 5.95 20.16 32.35
CA GLY A 261 7.33 19.70 32.29
C GLY A 261 7.48 18.40 31.48
N LEU A 262 8.71 18.08 31.03
CA LEU A 262 8.97 16.92 30.18
C LEU A 262 8.51 15.60 30.83
N GLY A 263 8.82 15.41 32.12
CA GLY A 263 8.46 14.19 32.87
C GLY A 263 6.95 13.97 32.95
N GLU A 264 6.17 15.02 33.23
CA GLU A 264 4.70 14.92 33.26
C GLU A 264 4.12 14.55 31.89
N ARG A 265 4.67 15.13 30.82
CA ARG A 265 4.21 14.86 29.46
C ARG A 265 4.52 13.44 29.02
N LEU A 266 5.72 12.94 29.35
CA LEU A 266 6.09 11.54 29.15
C LEU A 266 5.16 10.60 29.95
N GLY A 267 4.86 10.94 31.20
CA GLY A 267 3.90 10.20 32.02
C GLY A 267 2.47 10.20 31.46
N ARG A 268 2.07 11.25 30.73
CA ARG A 268 0.76 11.30 30.04
C ARG A 268 0.74 10.46 28.76
N LEU A 269 1.86 10.30 28.06
CA LEU A 269 1.93 9.46 26.84
C LEU A 269 1.49 8.02 27.12
N THR A 270 1.92 7.45 28.25
CA THR A 270 1.57 6.07 28.65
C THR A 270 0.09 5.91 29.00
N ARG A 271 -0.61 7.02 29.24
CA ARG A 271 -2.04 7.07 29.59
C ARG A 271 -2.95 7.42 28.42
N LEU A 272 -2.38 7.73 27.24
CA LEU A 272 -3.19 8.05 26.06
C LEU A 272 -3.99 6.82 25.59
N PRO A 273 -5.20 7.04 25.03
CA PRO A 273 -5.98 5.96 24.42
C PRO A 273 -5.20 5.21 23.34
N ARG A 274 -5.46 3.91 23.21
CA ARG A 274 -4.83 3.09 22.16
C ARG A 274 -5.22 3.53 20.76
N ALA A 275 -6.38 4.17 20.61
CA ALA A 275 -6.80 4.82 19.38
C ALA A 275 -5.83 5.91 18.90
N ASP A 276 -5.24 6.68 19.81
CA ASP A 276 -4.30 7.74 19.48
C ASP A 276 -2.94 7.16 19.05
N TRP A 277 -2.48 6.12 19.74
CA TRP A 277 -1.32 5.33 19.32
C TRP A 277 -1.56 4.63 17.98
N GLY A 278 -2.73 4.02 17.79
CA GLY A 278 -3.12 3.38 16.54
C GLY A 278 -3.12 4.35 15.35
N LYS A 279 -3.65 5.57 15.56
CA LYS A 279 -3.55 6.66 14.58
C LYS A 279 -2.09 6.98 14.26
N MET A 280 -1.24 7.21 15.27
CA MET A 280 0.17 7.55 15.05
C MET A 280 0.93 6.45 14.32
N VAL A 281 0.78 5.19 14.74
CA VAL A 281 1.45 4.03 14.14
C VAL A 281 0.99 3.80 12.70
N ALA A 282 -0.31 3.92 12.42
CA ALA A 282 -0.83 3.74 11.06
C ALA A 282 -0.29 4.80 10.09
N HIS A 283 -0.32 6.08 10.47
CA HIS A 283 0.18 7.15 9.61
C HIS A 283 1.71 7.13 9.50
N THR A 284 2.42 6.70 10.54
CA THR A 284 3.87 6.45 10.47
C THR A 284 4.17 5.37 9.44
N GLY A 285 3.41 4.27 9.44
CA GLY A 285 3.51 3.23 8.43
C GLY A 285 3.34 3.76 7.01
N LEU A 286 2.32 4.59 6.77
CA LEU A 286 2.12 5.25 5.48
C LEU A 286 3.32 6.13 5.08
N GLY A 287 3.86 6.93 6.01
CA GLY A 287 5.03 7.77 5.75
C GLY A 287 6.28 6.95 5.41
N VAL A 288 6.52 5.84 6.11
CA VAL A 288 7.60 4.89 5.78
C VAL A 288 7.40 4.29 4.39
N THR A 289 6.19 3.83 4.06
CA THR A 289 5.87 3.28 2.73
C THR A 289 6.07 4.32 1.62
N MET A 290 5.63 5.57 1.80
CA MET A 290 5.83 6.64 0.82
C MET A 290 7.31 6.91 0.55
N PHE A 291 8.13 6.99 1.60
CA PHE A 291 9.58 7.14 1.44
C PHE A 291 10.19 5.92 0.74
N ALA A 292 9.82 4.72 1.17
CA ALA A 292 10.41 3.48 0.66
C ALA A 292 10.10 3.25 -0.82
N VAL A 293 8.86 3.47 -1.26
CA VAL A 293 8.47 3.39 -2.69
C VAL A 293 9.23 4.44 -3.50
N ALA A 294 9.31 5.68 -3.02
CA ALA A 294 10.02 6.74 -3.72
C ALA A 294 11.54 6.50 -3.77
N GLY A 295 12.13 6.01 -2.69
CA GLY A 295 13.54 5.65 -2.63
C GLY A 295 13.88 4.49 -3.56
N LEU A 296 13.03 3.46 -3.60
CA LEU A 296 13.16 2.35 -4.54
C LEU A 296 13.13 2.87 -5.99
N MET A 297 12.10 3.64 -6.36
CA MET A 297 11.96 4.16 -7.73
C MET A 297 13.08 5.13 -8.14
N ALA A 298 13.68 5.87 -7.20
CA ALA A 298 14.71 6.87 -7.51
C ALA A 298 16.13 6.29 -7.58
N TRP A 299 16.42 5.27 -6.77
CA TRP A 299 17.78 4.80 -6.52
C TRP A 299 18.01 3.34 -6.87
N GLU A 300 17.00 2.65 -7.38
CA GLU A 300 17.19 1.33 -7.97
C GLU A 300 18.25 1.36 -9.07
N GLN A 301 19.01 0.27 -9.13
CA GLN A 301 19.94 -0.04 -10.20
C GLN A 301 19.55 -1.40 -10.76
N GLU A 302 19.42 -1.48 -12.08
CA GLU A 302 19.13 -2.70 -12.83
C GLU A 302 20.26 -2.96 -13.81
N ASP A 303 20.66 -4.22 -13.94
CA ASP A 303 21.55 -4.69 -14.97
C ASP A 303 21.03 -6.01 -15.53
N THR A 304 20.77 -6.06 -16.83
CA THR A 304 20.38 -7.26 -17.56
C THR A 304 21.44 -7.54 -18.61
N ARG A 305 22.11 -8.69 -18.51
CA ARG A 305 23.18 -9.08 -19.43
C ARG A 305 23.25 -10.58 -19.67
N VAL A 306 24.11 -10.98 -20.60
CA VAL A 306 24.57 -12.37 -20.70
C VAL A 306 25.78 -12.53 -19.78
N ALA A 307 25.61 -13.26 -18.68
CA ALA A 307 26.69 -13.60 -17.77
C ALA A 307 27.33 -14.92 -18.20
N ARG A 308 28.67 -14.95 -18.25
CA ARG A 308 29.43 -16.17 -18.55
C ARG A 308 29.91 -16.82 -17.27
N ILE A 309 29.91 -18.14 -17.25
CA ILE A 309 30.36 -18.91 -16.09
C ILE A 309 31.85 -18.60 -15.80
N GLY A 310 32.16 -18.25 -14.56
CA GLY A 310 33.50 -17.89 -14.09
C GLY A 310 34.00 -16.49 -14.48
N GLU A 311 33.20 -15.70 -15.19
CA GLU A 311 33.53 -14.30 -15.51
C GLU A 311 32.79 -13.35 -14.56
N PRO A 312 33.50 -12.62 -13.66
CA PRO A 312 32.88 -11.67 -12.77
C PRO A 312 32.44 -10.39 -13.51
N PHE A 313 31.38 -9.76 -13.03
CA PHE A 313 30.88 -8.49 -13.55
C PHE A 313 30.38 -7.58 -12.43
N GLU A 314 30.35 -6.28 -12.68
CA GLU A 314 29.97 -5.27 -11.68
C GLU A 314 28.55 -4.75 -11.90
N VAL A 315 27.83 -4.59 -10.79
CA VAL A 315 26.55 -3.90 -10.72
C VAL A 315 26.58 -3.00 -9.48
N GLY A 316 26.60 -1.68 -9.70
CA GLY A 316 26.73 -0.70 -8.62
C GLY A 316 27.99 -0.92 -7.78
N ALA A 317 27.81 -1.23 -6.49
CA ALA A 317 28.91 -1.50 -5.56
C ALA A 317 29.21 -3.00 -5.36
N PHE A 318 28.66 -3.87 -6.20
CA PHE A 318 28.75 -5.32 -6.07
C PHE A 318 29.44 -5.93 -7.28
N THR A 319 30.31 -6.90 -7.02
CA THR A 319 30.85 -7.80 -8.04
C THR A 319 30.12 -9.13 -7.91
N LEU A 320 29.51 -9.54 -9.01
CA LEU A 320 28.78 -10.80 -9.13
C LEU A 320 29.54 -11.74 -10.05
N GLU A 321 29.54 -13.02 -9.70
CA GLU A 321 30.13 -14.07 -10.52
C GLU A 321 29.16 -15.24 -10.60
N LEU A 322 28.76 -15.61 -11.81
CA LEU A 322 28.03 -16.85 -12.05
C LEU A 322 29.06 -17.99 -12.02
N THR A 323 29.09 -18.76 -10.94
CA THR A 323 30.11 -19.80 -10.74
C THR A 323 29.73 -21.13 -11.37
N ASP A 324 28.43 -21.41 -11.45
CA ASP A 324 27.91 -22.65 -12.02
C ASP A 324 26.42 -22.53 -12.39
N VAL A 325 25.94 -23.39 -13.28
CA VAL A 325 24.51 -23.58 -13.54
C VAL A 325 24.22 -25.07 -13.61
N ARG A 326 23.32 -25.55 -12.75
CA ARG A 326 22.98 -26.98 -12.67
C ARG A 326 21.50 -27.21 -12.87
N GLU A 327 21.18 -28.32 -13.52
CA GLU A 327 19.84 -28.88 -13.45
C GLU A 327 19.66 -29.63 -12.13
N VAL A 328 18.61 -29.29 -11.39
CA VAL A 328 18.29 -29.84 -10.07
C VAL A 328 16.88 -30.42 -10.11
N GLN A 329 16.74 -31.69 -9.72
CA GLN A 329 15.44 -32.33 -9.61
C GLN A 329 14.75 -31.92 -8.30
N GLY A 330 13.63 -31.19 -8.41
CA GLY A 330 12.75 -30.85 -7.28
C GLY A 330 11.66 -31.91 -7.05
N PRO A 331 10.82 -31.76 -6.01
CA PRO A 331 9.77 -32.73 -5.66
C PRO A 331 8.75 -32.97 -6.78
N ASN A 332 8.41 -31.92 -7.53
CA ASN A 332 7.43 -31.93 -8.61
C ASN A 332 7.81 -31.01 -9.79
N TYR A 333 9.08 -30.58 -9.86
CA TYR A 333 9.62 -29.69 -10.89
C TYR A 333 11.06 -30.05 -11.23
N ILE A 334 11.51 -29.56 -12.38
CA ILE A 334 12.93 -29.56 -12.78
C ILE A 334 13.40 -28.10 -12.71
N SER A 335 14.53 -27.85 -12.05
CA SER A 335 15.05 -26.51 -11.82
C SER A 335 16.36 -26.31 -12.58
N THR A 336 16.45 -25.23 -13.35
CA THR A 336 17.73 -24.69 -13.80
C THR A 336 18.19 -23.68 -12.75
N MET A 337 19.17 -24.08 -11.94
CA MET A 337 19.66 -23.31 -10.80
C MET A 337 21.02 -22.68 -11.11
N GLY A 338 21.10 -21.36 -11.04
CA GLY A 338 22.36 -20.63 -11.08
C GLY A 338 22.99 -20.56 -9.70
N PHE A 339 24.32 -20.66 -9.62
CA PHE A 339 25.10 -20.40 -8.42
C PHE A 339 25.85 -19.09 -8.63
N VAL A 340 25.50 -18.07 -7.86
CA VAL A 340 26.03 -16.71 -8.03
C VAL A 340 26.71 -16.27 -6.74
N THR A 341 28.01 -15.98 -6.82
CA THR A 341 28.74 -15.39 -5.71
C THR A 341 28.64 -13.88 -5.80
N ALA A 342 28.20 -13.23 -4.72
CA ALA A 342 28.18 -11.78 -4.60
C ALA A 342 29.26 -11.30 -3.63
N SER A 343 30.07 -10.35 -4.07
CA SER A 343 31.12 -9.73 -3.26
C SER A 343 31.05 -8.21 -3.31
N ARG A 344 31.62 -7.56 -2.29
CA ARG A 344 31.80 -6.12 -2.20
C ARG A 344 33.16 -5.83 -1.58
N ASP A 345 33.93 -4.92 -2.19
CA ASP A 345 35.27 -4.57 -1.74
C ASP A 345 36.19 -5.79 -1.55
N GLY A 346 36.07 -6.78 -2.45
CA GLY A 346 36.82 -8.04 -2.42
C GLY A 346 36.39 -9.06 -1.36
N ARG A 347 35.31 -8.77 -0.59
CA ARG A 347 34.76 -9.71 0.41
C ARG A 347 33.45 -10.29 -0.08
N GLU A 348 33.32 -11.62 -0.01
CA GLU A 348 32.05 -12.30 -0.26
C GLU A 348 31.00 -11.87 0.77
N ILE A 349 29.82 -11.48 0.28
CA ILE A 349 28.69 -11.01 1.12
C ILE A 349 27.49 -11.96 1.09
N ALA A 350 27.32 -12.72 0.01
CA ALA A 350 26.22 -13.66 -0.19
C ALA A 350 26.51 -14.67 -1.29
N GLN A 351 25.95 -15.87 -1.16
CA GLN A 351 25.79 -16.82 -2.25
C GLN A 351 24.32 -16.90 -2.61
N LEU A 352 24.01 -16.55 -3.86
CA LEU A 352 22.67 -16.48 -4.41
C LEU A 352 22.43 -17.67 -5.32
N ARG A 353 21.22 -18.21 -5.25
CA ARG A 353 20.80 -19.41 -5.99
C ARG A 353 19.51 -19.15 -6.77
N PRO A 354 19.53 -18.24 -7.76
CA PRO A 354 18.35 -17.99 -8.59
C PRO A 354 18.01 -19.24 -9.38
N GLU A 355 16.72 -19.47 -9.64
CA GLU A 355 16.32 -20.64 -10.42
C GLU A 355 15.14 -20.40 -11.34
N LYS A 356 15.10 -21.18 -12.42
CA LYS A 356 13.96 -21.29 -13.33
C LYS A 356 13.40 -22.69 -13.20
N ARG A 357 12.16 -22.81 -12.70
CA ARG A 357 11.50 -24.09 -12.47
C ARG A 357 10.56 -24.42 -13.61
N ILE A 358 10.54 -25.67 -14.04
CA ILE A 358 9.60 -26.21 -15.02
C ILE A 358 8.79 -27.30 -14.33
N TYR A 359 7.46 -27.14 -14.31
CA TYR A 359 6.53 -28.12 -13.77
C TYR A 359 6.00 -29.00 -14.92
N PRO A 360 6.39 -30.28 -15.03
CA PRO A 360 6.06 -31.12 -16.19
C PRO A 360 4.55 -31.28 -16.43
N VAL A 361 3.72 -31.21 -15.39
CA VAL A 361 2.26 -31.31 -15.54
C VAL A 361 1.64 -30.00 -16.02
N ALA A 362 2.10 -28.86 -15.48
CA ALA A 362 1.55 -27.55 -15.81
C ALA A 362 2.11 -26.97 -17.13
N GLN A 363 3.27 -27.47 -17.59
CA GLN A 363 3.97 -27.02 -18.81
C GLN A 363 4.23 -25.50 -18.85
N MET A 364 4.32 -24.87 -17.68
CA MET A 364 4.57 -23.44 -17.52
C MET A 364 5.82 -23.25 -16.67
N PRO A 365 6.86 -22.57 -17.19
CA PRO A 365 8.04 -22.25 -16.39
C PRO A 365 7.71 -21.14 -15.39
N THR A 366 8.23 -21.25 -14.17
CA THR A 366 8.24 -20.18 -13.16
C THR A 366 9.68 -19.75 -12.86
N THR A 367 9.83 -18.57 -12.28
CA THR A 367 11.15 -18.00 -11.96
C THR A 367 11.21 -17.70 -10.47
N GLU A 368 12.16 -18.27 -9.76
CA GLU A 368 12.39 -17.95 -8.36
C GLU A 368 13.63 -17.06 -8.27
N ALA A 369 13.42 -15.84 -7.79
CA ALA A 369 14.51 -14.93 -7.57
C ALA A 369 15.32 -15.33 -6.33
N SER A 370 16.63 -15.14 -6.38
CA SER A 370 17.45 -15.22 -5.19
C SER A 370 17.74 -13.82 -4.67
N ILE A 371 17.46 -13.61 -3.38
CA ILE A 371 17.43 -12.29 -2.77
C ILE A 371 18.27 -12.30 -1.49
N ASP A 372 19.31 -11.47 -1.43
CA ASP A 372 20.01 -11.14 -0.18
C ASP A 372 19.29 -9.96 0.48
N TYR A 373 18.45 -10.25 1.47
CA TYR A 373 17.67 -9.26 2.19
C TYR A 373 18.54 -8.48 3.18
N ARG A 374 18.60 -7.14 3.05
CA ARG A 374 19.22 -6.26 4.05
C ARG A 374 18.28 -5.13 4.43
N VAL A 375 18.58 -4.49 5.57
CA VAL A 375 17.74 -3.40 6.09
C VAL A 375 17.63 -2.24 5.10
N MET A 376 18.69 -1.90 4.36
CA MET A 376 18.71 -0.73 3.47
C MET A 376 18.60 -1.07 1.99
N ARG A 377 18.78 -2.34 1.61
CA ARG A 377 18.74 -2.78 0.22
C ARG A 377 18.46 -4.28 0.13
N ASP A 378 17.92 -4.70 -0.99
CA ASP A 378 17.92 -6.09 -1.41
C ASP A 378 18.82 -6.23 -2.64
N LEU A 379 19.67 -7.27 -2.66
CA LEU A 379 20.35 -7.72 -3.87
C LEU A 379 19.53 -8.84 -4.47
N TYR A 380 18.93 -8.57 -5.62
CA TYR A 380 17.98 -9.44 -6.26
C TYR A 380 18.58 -9.96 -7.56
N VAL A 381 18.67 -11.27 -7.72
CA VAL A 381 19.25 -11.91 -8.91
C VAL A 381 18.27 -12.92 -9.47
N VAL A 382 18.15 -12.93 -10.78
CA VAL A 382 17.31 -13.85 -11.55
C VAL A 382 18.10 -14.41 -12.72
N ILE A 383 18.02 -15.73 -12.90
CA ILE A 383 18.57 -16.44 -14.05
C ILE A 383 17.48 -16.63 -15.12
N GLY A 384 17.84 -16.36 -16.36
CA GLY A 384 17.00 -16.52 -17.54
C GLY A 384 17.50 -17.66 -18.42
N ASP A 385 17.27 -17.54 -19.73
CA ASP A 385 17.59 -18.58 -20.70
C ASP A 385 19.09 -18.63 -21.08
N PRO A 386 19.60 -19.82 -21.47
CA PRO A 386 20.97 -19.98 -21.92
C PRO A 386 21.21 -19.22 -23.24
N GLN A 387 22.43 -18.70 -23.39
CA GLN A 387 22.90 -17.88 -24.50
C GLN A 387 24.28 -18.39 -24.95
N GLY A 388 24.28 -19.39 -25.83
CA GLY A 388 25.50 -20.11 -26.23
C GLY A 388 25.83 -21.28 -25.29
N MET A 389 27.10 -21.71 -25.24
CA MET A 389 27.50 -22.87 -24.42
C MET A 389 27.64 -22.53 -22.93
N ASP A 390 28.26 -21.41 -22.57
CA ASP A 390 28.57 -21.04 -21.17
C ASP A 390 27.96 -19.70 -20.72
N GLY A 391 27.07 -19.13 -21.54
CA GLY A 391 26.42 -17.85 -21.28
C GLY A 391 24.98 -18.04 -20.82
N TRP A 392 24.54 -17.21 -19.87
CA TRP A 392 23.18 -17.22 -19.34
C TRP A 392 22.65 -15.79 -19.23
N THR A 393 21.41 -15.58 -19.63
CA THR A 393 20.75 -14.29 -19.37
C THR A 393 20.61 -14.13 -17.87
N MET A 394 21.10 -13.03 -17.29
CA MET A 394 20.99 -12.76 -15.86
C MET A 394 20.52 -11.33 -15.64
N ARG A 395 19.55 -11.17 -14.74
CA ARG A 395 19.02 -9.87 -14.31
C ARG A 395 19.38 -9.66 -12.85
N THR A 396 20.08 -8.57 -12.59
CA THR A 396 20.49 -8.15 -11.25
C THR A 396 19.85 -6.82 -10.92
N TYR A 397 19.34 -6.71 -9.69
CA TYR A 397 18.85 -5.45 -9.16
C TYR A 397 19.43 -5.16 -7.79
N ILE A 398 19.76 -3.89 -7.57
CA ILE A 398 20.01 -3.35 -6.23
C ILE A 398 18.80 -2.52 -5.87
N LYS A 399 17.98 -3.02 -4.94
CA LYS A 399 16.69 -2.45 -4.59
C LYS A 399 16.74 -1.80 -3.22
N PRO A 400 16.93 -0.47 -3.14
CA PRO A 400 16.99 0.21 -1.86
C PRO A 400 15.60 0.24 -1.21
N PHE A 401 15.55 0.03 0.10
CA PHE A 401 14.35 0.17 0.93
C PHE A 401 13.14 -0.73 0.58
N ALA A 402 13.29 -1.79 -0.23
CA ALA A 402 12.19 -2.72 -0.49
C ALA A 402 11.59 -3.30 0.81
N ASN A 403 12.45 -3.72 1.76
CA ASN A 403 12.03 -4.16 3.10
C ASN A 403 11.25 -3.11 3.91
N TRP A 404 11.43 -1.82 3.64
CA TRP A 404 10.72 -0.76 4.34
C TRP A 404 9.28 -0.61 3.84
N ILE A 405 8.98 -1.05 2.62
CA ILE A 405 7.62 -1.09 2.08
C ILE A 405 6.80 -2.10 2.88
N TRP A 406 7.39 -3.27 3.16
CA TRP A 406 6.81 -4.29 4.03
C TRP A 406 6.64 -3.78 5.46
N ALA A 407 7.70 -3.20 6.04
CA ALA A 407 7.66 -2.65 7.40
C ALA A 407 6.60 -1.56 7.55
N GLY A 408 6.51 -0.60 6.62
CA GLY A 408 5.51 0.46 6.62
C GLY A 408 4.09 -0.08 6.56
N SER A 409 3.87 -1.14 5.78
CA SER A 409 2.54 -1.75 5.65
C SER A 409 2.15 -2.60 6.86
N ILE A 410 3.11 -3.29 7.49
CA ILE A 410 2.93 -3.95 8.79
C ILE A 410 2.58 -2.90 9.85
N LEU A 411 3.27 -1.76 9.90
CA LEU A 411 2.93 -0.65 10.80
C LEU A 411 1.49 -0.15 10.56
N MET A 412 1.05 0.00 9.30
CA MET A 412 -0.34 0.35 9.00
C MET A 412 -1.35 -0.67 9.56
N ALA A 413 -1.09 -1.97 9.39
CA ALA A 413 -1.94 -3.02 9.93
C ALA A 413 -1.95 -3.04 11.47
N LEU A 414 -0.78 -2.90 12.10
CA LEU A 414 -0.63 -2.81 13.56
C LEU A 414 -1.33 -1.58 14.13
N GLY A 415 -1.22 -0.42 13.48
CA GLY A 415 -1.92 0.79 13.90
C GLY A 415 -3.44 0.62 13.87
N GLY A 416 -3.96 -0.06 12.84
CA GLY A 416 -5.37 -0.47 12.79
C GLY A 416 -5.76 -1.40 13.95
N ALA A 417 -4.97 -2.43 14.22
CA ALA A 417 -5.22 -3.38 15.31
C ALA A 417 -5.17 -2.69 16.70
N LEU A 418 -4.20 -1.81 16.91
CA LEU A 418 -4.09 -0.99 18.13
C LEU A 418 -5.35 -0.13 18.33
N SER A 419 -5.84 0.51 17.28
CA SER A 419 -7.06 1.34 17.34
C SER A 419 -8.32 0.53 17.69
N LEU A 420 -8.45 -0.70 17.18
CA LEU A 420 -9.56 -1.60 17.50
C LEU A 420 -9.47 -2.19 18.91
N SER A 421 -8.25 -2.39 19.42
CA SER A 421 -8.02 -2.88 20.79
C SER A 421 -8.26 -1.85 21.89
N ASP A 422 -8.74 -0.65 21.53
CA ASP A 422 -9.06 0.41 22.46
C ASP A 422 -10.25 0.04 23.36
N ARG A 423 -10.21 0.48 24.62
CA ARG A 423 -11.23 0.16 25.64
C ARG A 423 -12.63 0.63 25.22
N ARG A 424 -12.74 1.67 24.38
CA ARG A 424 -14.02 2.17 23.84
C ARG A 424 -14.77 1.13 23.00
N PHE A 425 -14.06 0.16 22.42
CA PHE A 425 -14.64 -0.92 21.61
C PHE A 425 -14.70 -2.26 22.34
N ARG A 426 -14.38 -2.30 23.65
CA ARG A 426 -14.74 -3.45 24.50
C ARG A 426 -16.26 -3.48 24.61
N VAL A 427 -16.89 -4.15 23.65
CA VAL A 427 -18.28 -4.63 23.76
C VAL A 427 -18.39 -5.27 25.14
N ALA A 428 -19.42 -4.87 25.89
CA ALA A 428 -19.62 -5.24 27.28
C ALA A 428 -19.79 -6.76 27.46
N ALA A 429 -18.71 -7.51 27.41
CA ALA A 429 -18.64 -8.93 27.79
C ALA A 429 -18.75 -9.13 29.32
N GLY A 430 -19.25 -8.12 30.04
CA GLY A 430 -19.36 -8.09 31.49
C GLY A 430 -20.35 -7.04 31.99
N ALA A 431 -21.37 -6.68 31.20
CA ALA A 431 -22.54 -6.03 31.77
C ALA A 431 -23.18 -7.03 32.74
N ARG A 432 -22.79 -6.96 34.02
CA ARG A 432 -23.36 -7.73 35.13
C ARG A 432 -24.88 -7.61 34.98
N LYS A 433 -25.58 -8.73 34.78
CA LYS A 433 -27.05 -8.77 34.79
C LYS A 433 -27.51 -7.94 35.98
N ALA A 434 -28.27 -6.88 35.73
CA ALA A 434 -28.98 -6.18 36.80
C ALA A 434 -29.77 -7.23 37.58
N PRO A 435 -29.78 -7.21 38.93
CA PRO A 435 -30.62 -8.12 39.70
C PRO A 435 -32.05 -7.97 39.18
N ARG A 436 -32.69 -9.09 38.84
CA ARG A 436 -34.15 -9.10 38.62
C ARG A 436 -34.77 -8.52 39.89
N GLU A 437 -35.47 -7.40 39.79
CA GLU A 437 -36.37 -6.97 40.85
C GLU A 437 -37.31 -8.14 41.15
N ALA A 438 -37.33 -8.56 42.43
CA ALA A 438 -38.27 -9.56 42.89
C ALA A 438 -39.67 -8.96 42.70
N GLN A 439 -40.49 -9.61 41.87
CA GLN A 439 -41.91 -9.34 41.82
C GLN A 439 -42.47 -9.57 43.23
N GLY A 440 -42.87 -8.49 43.90
CA GLY A 440 -43.59 -8.57 45.16
C GLY A 440 -44.86 -9.39 44.94
N VAL A 441 -45.01 -10.47 45.71
CA VAL A 441 -46.26 -11.22 45.80
C VAL A 441 -47.26 -10.34 46.56
N PRO A 442 -48.51 -10.16 46.08
CA PRO A 442 -49.52 -9.45 46.85
C PRO A 442 -49.83 -10.23 48.13
N ALA A 443 -49.86 -9.55 49.27
CA ALA A 443 -50.39 -10.12 50.50
C ALA A 443 -51.91 -10.30 50.37
N GLU A 444 -52.43 -11.39 50.93
CA GLU A 444 -53.85 -11.82 50.92
C GLU A 444 -54.84 -10.73 51.33
#